data_AF-A0A3A4RPZ6-F1
#
_entry.id   AF-A0A3A4RPZ6-F1
#
_cell.length_a   1.000
_cell.length_b   1.000
_cell.length_c   1.000
_cell.angle_alpha   90.00
_cell.angle_beta   90.00
_cell.angle_gamma   90.00
#
_symmetry.space_group_name_H-M   'P 1'
#
loop_
_entity.id
_entity.type
_entity.pdbx_description
1 polymer ?
#
loop_
_entity_poly.entity_id
_entity_poly.type
_entity_poly.pdbx_seq_one_letter_code
_entity_poly.pdbx_strand_id
1 'polypeptide(L)'
;MRLLEIYDWPAISIDIQQSSLCIHAVYLSANHAFLSTTNLNTGGYTVKKILIFMLFFVSLGGFFVTPTFAKVLIIANNSVSQESLNKEDLQNIFLGKMAKWSDNTSIYFVTSENEVHEDFLKTYINRSSSQFRNYWRKMVFTGKGQKPKALNSDEEIIQFVSETTGAIGYVSTDAALKNVKTITVN
;
A
#
# COMPACT_ATOMS: atom_id res chain seq x y z
N MET A 1 -50.04 19.00 -32.39
CA MET A 1 -50.73 18.55 -31.17
C MET A 1 -49.95 17.37 -30.60
N ARG A 2 -49.62 17.42 -29.30
CA ARG A 2 -48.66 16.59 -28.51
C ARG A 2 -47.18 16.88 -28.80
N LEU A 3 -46.42 17.61 -27.96
CA LEU A 3 -46.13 17.52 -26.51
C LEU A 3 -45.07 16.47 -26.14
N LEU A 4 -43.93 17.00 -25.65
CA LEU A 4 -43.11 16.54 -24.50
C LEU A 4 -42.26 15.26 -24.74
N GLU A 5 -41.03 15.07 -24.25
CA GLU A 5 -40.28 15.48 -23.05
C GLU A 5 -38.77 15.43 -23.44
N ILE A 6 -37.94 16.46 -23.23
CA ILE A 6 -37.14 16.69 -22.00
C ILE A 6 -36.71 15.39 -21.33
N TYR A 7 -35.60 14.81 -21.78
CA TYR A 7 -34.93 13.77 -21.00
C TYR A 7 -34.05 14.45 -19.95
N ASP A 8 -34.71 14.74 -18.82
CA ASP A 8 -34.09 15.00 -17.53
C ASP A 8 -33.11 13.86 -17.21
N TRP A 9 -31.87 14.23 -16.88
CA TRP A 9 -30.83 13.29 -16.48
C TRP A 9 -30.94 13.06 -14.97
N PRO A 10 -31.37 11.88 -14.49
CA PRO A 10 -31.20 11.56 -13.08
C PRO A 10 -29.75 11.16 -12.85
N ALA A 11 -29.07 11.95 -12.02
CA ALA A 11 -27.94 11.50 -11.24
C ALA A 11 -28.36 10.24 -10.47
N ILE A 12 -27.71 9.10 -10.74
CA ILE A 12 -27.85 7.90 -9.93
C ILE A 12 -26.44 7.42 -9.59
N SER A 13 -26.10 7.71 -8.33
CA SER A 13 -25.10 7.05 -7.50
C SER A 13 -24.95 5.57 -7.83
N ILE A 14 -23.73 5.18 -8.22
CA ILE A 14 -23.31 3.78 -8.30
C ILE A 14 -23.13 3.28 -6.87
N ASP A 15 -24.18 2.70 -6.33
CA ASP A 15 -24.20 2.04 -5.03
C ASP A 15 -23.56 0.63 -5.16
N ILE A 16 -22.44 0.43 -4.48
CA ILE A 16 -21.68 -0.83 -4.41
C ILE A 16 -22.33 -1.79 -3.38
N GLN A 17 -23.67 -1.84 -3.33
CA GLN A 17 -24.42 -2.77 -2.48
C GLN A 17 -25.17 -3.86 -3.26
N GLN A 18 -25.30 -3.74 -4.59
CA GLN A 18 -26.10 -4.67 -5.40
C GLN A 18 -25.30 -5.86 -5.98
N SER A 19 -24.12 -6.18 -5.46
CA SER A 19 -23.35 -7.39 -5.86
C SER A 19 -23.51 -8.56 -4.87
N SER A 20 -24.05 -8.33 -3.67
CA SER A 20 -24.19 -9.35 -2.63
C SER A 20 -25.43 -10.25 -2.80
N LEU A 21 -26.47 -9.78 -3.49
CA LEU A 21 -27.74 -10.52 -3.62
C LEU A 21 -27.74 -11.55 -4.76
N CYS A 22 -26.90 -11.40 -5.80
CA CYS A 22 -26.81 -12.39 -6.88
C CYS A 22 -26.03 -13.65 -6.46
N ILE A 23 -25.07 -13.53 -5.55
CA ILE A 23 -24.25 -14.66 -5.08
C ILE A 23 -25.05 -15.57 -4.13
N HIS A 24 -25.99 -15.02 -3.35
CA HIS A 24 -26.89 -15.81 -2.49
C HIS A 24 -27.91 -16.64 -3.28
N ALA A 25 -28.44 -16.13 -4.39
CA ALA A 25 -29.46 -16.83 -5.18
C ALA A 25 -28.90 -18.02 -5.97
N VAL A 26 -27.66 -17.93 -6.45
CA VAL A 26 -26.97 -19.05 -7.13
C VAL A 26 -26.65 -20.18 -6.14
N TYR A 27 -26.31 -19.85 -4.90
CA TYR A 27 -26.05 -20.83 -3.84
C TYR A 27 -27.31 -21.61 -3.43
N LEU A 28 -28.48 -20.97 -3.42
CA LEU A 28 -29.72 -21.59 -2.92
C LEU A 28 -30.35 -22.59 -3.91
N SER A 29 -30.20 -22.38 -5.23
CA SER A 29 -30.76 -23.28 -6.25
C SER A 29 -29.91 -24.52 -6.52
N ALA A 30 -28.58 -24.43 -6.34
CA ALA A 30 -27.68 -25.58 -6.48
C ALA A 30 -27.83 -26.58 -5.32
N ASN A 31 -28.20 -26.10 -4.12
CA ASN A 31 -28.29 -26.95 -2.93
C ASN A 31 -29.55 -27.84 -2.90
N HIS A 32 -30.61 -27.46 -3.62
CA HIS A 32 -31.86 -28.23 -3.65
C HIS A 32 -31.82 -29.43 -4.62
N ALA A 33 -30.90 -29.42 -5.60
CA ALA A 33 -30.73 -30.51 -6.57
C ALA A 33 -29.79 -31.62 -6.07
N PHE A 34 -28.91 -31.33 -5.11
CA PHE A 34 -27.92 -32.28 -4.61
C PHE A 34 -28.46 -33.23 -3.53
N LEU A 35 -29.60 -32.88 -2.89
CA LEU A 35 -30.16 -33.67 -1.79
C LEU A 35 -31.06 -34.83 -2.22
N SER A 36 -31.32 -35.02 -3.53
CA SER A 36 -32.28 -36.03 -4.01
C SER A 36 -31.66 -37.33 -4.56
N THR A 37 -30.34 -37.43 -4.74
CA THR A 37 -29.73 -38.60 -5.43
C THR A 37 -28.86 -39.51 -4.57
N THR A 38 -28.66 -39.24 -3.27
CA THR A 38 -27.91 -40.17 -2.41
C THR A 38 -28.84 -41.07 -1.60
N ASN A 39 -29.51 -42.01 -2.25
CA ASN A 39 -30.00 -43.21 -1.56
C ASN A 39 -28.88 -44.25 -1.57
N LEU A 40 -28.04 -44.22 -0.53
CA LEU A 40 -27.13 -45.31 -0.21
C LEU A 40 -27.60 -45.89 1.12
N ASN A 41 -28.27 -47.04 1.00
CA ASN A 41 -28.72 -47.84 2.11
C ASN A 41 -27.52 -48.68 2.61
N THR A 42 -26.73 -48.10 3.51
CA THR A 42 -25.80 -48.85 4.36
C THR A 42 -25.86 -48.28 5.77
N GLY A 43 -26.18 -49.15 6.73
CA GLY A 43 -26.29 -48.81 8.13
C GLY A 43 -24.96 -48.32 8.70
N GLY A 44 -24.99 -47.21 9.41
CA GLY A 44 -23.83 -46.71 10.16
C GLY A 44 -23.60 -45.22 10.00
N TYR A 45 -24.17 -44.45 10.92
CA TYR A 45 -24.20 -42.99 11.03
C TYR A 45 -22.82 -42.28 11.14
N THR A 46 -21.72 -42.96 10.79
CA THR A 46 -20.34 -42.57 11.06
C THR A 46 -19.68 -41.85 9.88
N VAL A 47 -19.98 -42.25 8.63
CA VAL A 47 -19.34 -41.68 7.43
C VAL A 47 -19.93 -40.32 7.03
N LYS A 48 -21.24 -40.14 7.21
CA LYS A 48 -21.97 -38.90 6.83
C LYS A 48 -21.57 -37.70 7.71
N LYS A 49 -21.22 -37.93 8.99
CA LYS A 49 -20.73 -36.90 9.92
C LYS A 49 -19.28 -36.50 9.63
N ILE A 50 -18.44 -37.46 9.23
CA ILE A 50 -17.05 -37.21 8.83
C ILE A 50 -16.99 -36.37 7.55
N LEU A 51 -17.85 -36.64 6.56
CA LEU A 51 -17.94 -35.85 5.32
C LEU A 51 -18.39 -34.39 5.55
N ILE A 52 -19.36 -34.16 6.45
CA ILE A 52 -19.83 -32.81 6.79
C ILE A 52 -18.77 -32.03 7.59
N PHE A 53 -18.02 -32.71 8.47
CA PHE A 53 -16.93 -32.07 9.22
C PHE A 53 -15.74 -31.73 8.30
N MET A 54 -15.45 -32.57 7.30
CA MET A 54 -14.44 -32.29 6.26
C MET A 54 -14.83 -31.10 5.36
N LEU A 55 -16.11 -30.99 4.98
CA LEU A 55 -16.61 -29.86 4.19
C LEU A 55 -16.59 -28.53 4.97
N PHE A 56 -16.79 -28.56 6.29
CA PHE A 56 -16.68 -27.37 7.13
C PHE A 56 -15.22 -26.93 7.35
N PHE A 57 -14.28 -27.88 7.39
CA PHE A 57 -12.84 -27.59 7.51
C PHE A 57 -12.23 -27.05 6.20
N VAL A 58 -12.76 -27.46 5.04
CA VAL A 58 -12.31 -26.98 3.72
C VAL A 58 -12.77 -25.55 3.42
N SER A 59 -13.88 -25.08 4.00
CA SER A 59 -14.34 -23.69 3.83
C SER A 59 -13.58 -22.68 4.69
N LEU A 60 -12.79 -23.13 5.67
CA LEU A 60 -11.93 -22.27 6.52
C LEU A 60 -10.46 -22.26 6.04
N GLY A 61 -10.20 -22.83 4.86
CA GLY A 61 -8.88 -22.90 4.25
C GLY A 61 -8.60 -21.73 3.32
N GLY A 62 -7.95 -20.70 3.87
CA GLY A 62 -6.90 -19.98 3.14
C GLY A 62 -7.30 -18.73 2.35
N PHE A 63 -7.53 -17.63 3.05
CA PHE A 63 -7.13 -16.32 2.53
C PHE A 63 -5.63 -16.16 2.85
N PHE A 64 -4.76 -16.83 2.07
CA PHE A 64 -3.33 -16.58 2.13
C PHE A 64 -3.07 -15.21 1.49
N VAL A 65 -3.10 -14.16 2.31
CA VAL A 65 -2.54 -12.86 1.90
C VAL A 65 -1.04 -13.07 1.79
N THR A 66 -0.55 -13.24 0.58
CA THR A 66 0.89 -13.17 0.33
C THR A 66 1.32 -11.74 0.65
N PRO A 67 2.23 -11.50 1.62
CA PRO A 67 2.78 -10.17 1.79
C PRO A 67 3.49 -9.80 0.49
N THR A 68 2.98 -8.78 -0.20
CA THR A 68 3.74 -8.16 -1.28
C THR A 68 4.89 -7.43 -0.61
N PHE A 69 6.12 -7.86 -0.88
CA PHE A 69 7.28 -7.09 -0.47
C PHE A 69 7.40 -5.95 -1.47
N ALA A 70 6.92 -4.77 -1.09
CA ALA A 70 7.06 -3.59 -1.91
C ALA A 70 8.55 -3.26 -1.97
N LYS A 71 9.16 -3.49 -3.14
CA LYS A 71 10.57 -3.20 -3.34
C LYS A 71 10.71 -1.68 -3.38
N VAL A 72 11.55 -1.14 -2.51
CA VAL A 72 11.72 0.30 -2.31
C VAL A 72 12.79 0.83 -3.26
N LEU A 73 12.51 1.93 -3.94
CA LEU A 73 13.46 2.66 -4.76
C LEU A 73 13.74 4.04 -4.18
N ILE A 74 15.01 4.42 -4.06
CA ILE A 74 15.42 5.74 -3.58
C ILE A 74 15.66 6.65 -4.77
N ILE A 75 15.02 7.81 -4.74
CA ILE A 75 15.07 8.80 -5.80
C ILE A 75 15.58 10.13 -5.27
N ALA A 76 16.28 10.88 -6.11
CA ALA A 76 16.76 12.21 -5.82
C ALA A 76 16.60 13.13 -7.03
N ASN A 77 16.68 14.44 -6.77
CA ASN A 77 16.69 15.43 -7.82
C ASN A 77 17.93 15.27 -8.71
N ASN A 78 17.80 15.56 -10.00
CA ASN A 78 18.92 15.50 -10.95
C ASN A 78 20.06 16.48 -10.63
N SER A 79 19.82 17.47 -9.77
CA SER A 79 20.85 18.39 -9.25
C SER A 79 21.80 17.74 -8.25
N VAL A 80 21.49 16.56 -7.72
CA VAL A 80 22.32 15.86 -6.74
C VAL A 80 23.44 15.13 -7.47
N SER A 81 24.69 15.50 -7.20
CA SER A 81 25.87 14.92 -7.85
C SER A 81 26.13 13.46 -7.46
N GLN A 82 25.66 13.05 -6.28
CA GLN A 82 25.88 11.70 -5.75
C GLN A 82 25.03 10.66 -6.48
N GLU A 83 25.68 9.60 -6.96
CA GLU A 83 24.98 8.46 -7.60
C GLU A 83 24.70 7.32 -6.62
N SER A 84 25.49 7.26 -5.56
CA SER A 84 25.38 6.27 -4.51
C SER A 84 25.49 6.92 -3.13
N LEU A 85 24.75 6.37 -2.16
CA LEU A 85 24.79 6.76 -0.76
C LEU A 85 25.08 5.54 0.12
N ASN A 86 25.80 5.73 1.22
CA ASN A 86 25.87 4.70 2.26
C ASN A 86 24.53 4.69 3.02
N LYS A 87 24.09 3.50 3.46
CA LYS A 87 22.95 3.33 4.35
C LYS A 87 22.98 4.27 5.57
N GLU A 88 24.16 4.51 6.15
CA GLU A 88 24.30 5.38 7.33
C GLU A 88 24.03 6.86 7.00
N ASP A 89 24.50 7.34 5.85
CA ASP A 89 24.24 8.70 5.37
C ASP A 89 22.75 8.91 5.05
N LEU A 90 22.15 7.93 4.38
CA LEU A 90 20.72 7.92 4.13
C LEU A 90 19.92 7.98 5.45
N GLN A 91 20.32 7.19 6.44
CA GLN A 91 19.70 7.24 7.76
C GLN A 91 19.85 8.61 8.43
N ASN A 92 21.04 9.23 8.32
CA ASN A 92 21.30 10.55 8.88
C ASN A 92 20.47 11.65 8.19
N ILE A 93 20.21 11.54 6.89
CA ILE A 93 19.32 12.45 6.15
C ILE A 93 17.89 12.34 6.69
N PHE A 94 17.31 11.14 6.72
CA PHE A 94 15.91 10.94 7.10
C PHE A 94 15.66 11.10 8.62
N LEU A 95 16.72 11.14 9.43
CA LEU A 95 16.67 11.55 10.83
C LEU A 95 16.99 13.04 11.04
N GLY A 96 17.25 13.81 9.97
CA GLY A 96 17.55 15.23 10.07
C GLY A 96 18.88 15.57 10.75
N LYS A 97 19.80 14.60 10.85
CA LYS A 97 21.17 14.81 11.35
C LYS A 97 22.08 15.40 10.26
N MET A 98 21.77 15.14 9.00
CA MET A 98 22.45 15.69 7.84
C MET A 98 21.51 16.59 7.06
N ALA A 99 21.85 17.88 6.95
CA ALA A 99 21.02 18.90 6.29
C ALA A 99 21.63 19.42 4.97
N LYS A 100 22.85 19.01 4.64
CA LYS A 100 23.55 19.42 3.42
C LYS A 100 24.23 18.25 2.75
N TRP A 101 24.21 18.26 1.41
CA TRP A 101 24.99 17.36 0.56
C TRP A 101 26.49 17.68 0.64
N SER A 102 27.34 16.80 0.08
CA SER A 102 28.79 17.03 -0.05
C SER A 102 29.12 18.36 -0.74
N ASP A 103 28.25 18.78 -1.66
CA ASP A 103 28.43 19.97 -2.49
C ASP A 103 27.81 21.21 -1.85
N ASN A 104 27.56 21.18 -0.53
CA ASN A 104 26.98 22.26 0.27
C ASN A 104 25.52 22.64 -0.06
N THR A 105 24.89 21.91 -0.98
CA THR A 105 23.47 22.07 -1.33
C THR A 105 22.57 21.57 -0.20
N SER A 106 21.50 22.28 0.12
CA SER A 106 20.54 21.88 1.16
C SER A 106 19.82 20.59 0.79
N ILE A 107 19.59 19.72 1.78
CA ILE A 107 18.84 18.47 1.61
C ILE A 107 17.38 18.70 1.97
N TYR A 108 16.48 18.39 1.04
CA TYR A 108 15.04 18.39 1.27
C TYR A 108 14.49 16.97 1.11
N PHE A 109 14.12 16.32 2.21
CA PHE A 109 13.60 14.96 2.15
C PHE A 109 12.09 14.91 2.30
N VAL A 110 11.46 13.97 1.60
CA VAL A 110 10.02 13.70 1.66
C VAL A 110 9.78 12.25 2.06
N THR A 111 8.73 12.01 2.84
CA THR A 111 8.33 10.65 3.27
C THR A 111 7.04 10.23 2.58
N SER A 112 6.83 8.92 2.46
CA SER A 112 5.55 8.35 2.02
C SER A 112 4.66 7.99 3.22
N GLU A 113 3.34 7.94 3.05
CA GLU A 113 2.40 7.30 4.00
C GLU A 113 1.92 5.91 3.53
N ASN A 114 2.41 5.43 2.38
CA ASN A 114 2.02 4.14 1.78
C ASN A 114 2.75 2.95 2.41
N GLU A 115 2.43 1.73 1.97
CA GLU A 115 3.08 0.49 2.43
C GLU A 115 4.61 0.53 2.27
N VAL A 116 5.10 1.19 1.22
CA VAL A 116 6.53 1.44 0.95
C VAL A 116 7.23 2.14 2.12
N HIS A 117 6.51 2.96 2.90
CA HIS A 117 7.05 3.66 4.06
C HIS A 117 7.58 2.69 5.12
N GLU A 118 6.83 1.65 5.42
CA GLU A 118 7.21 0.70 6.46
C GLU A 118 8.43 -0.12 6.04
N ASP A 119 8.47 -0.55 4.78
CA ASP A 119 9.60 -1.29 4.21
C ASP A 119 10.87 -0.42 4.14
N PHE A 120 10.73 0.85 3.76
CA PHE A 120 11.84 1.80 3.78
C PHE A 120 12.41 1.97 5.19
N LEU A 121 11.53 2.21 6.18
CA LEU A 121 11.96 2.44 7.55
C LEU A 121 12.63 1.21 8.18
N LYS A 122 12.10 0.01 7.92
CA LYS A 122 12.71 -1.24 8.39
C LYS A 122 14.06 -1.48 7.73
N THR A 123 14.14 -1.33 6.40
CA THR A 123 15.32 -1.66 5.63
C THR A 123 16.47 -0.69 5.87
N TYR A 124 16.20 0.61 5.80
CA TYR A 124 17.23 1.65 5.79
C TYR A 124 17.41 2.34 7.13
N ILE A 125 16.31 2.64 7.82
CA ILE A 125 16.34 3.44 9.06
C ILE A 125 16.46 2.56 10.31
N ASN A 126 16.16 1.27 10.18
CA ASN A 126 16.09 0.30 11.27
C ASN A 126 15.17 0.75 12.41
N ARG A 127 13.99 1.31 12.06
CA ARG A 127 12.97 1.78 12.99
C ARG A 127 11.59 1.40 12.50
N SER A 128 10.64 1.24 13.42
CA SER A 128 9.23 1.15 13.05
C SER A 128 8.65 2.55 12.76
N SER A 129 7.54 2.60 12.03
CA SER A 129 6.82 3.85 11.74
C SER A 129 6.43 4.60 13.01
N SER A 130 6.07 3.90 14.10
CA SER A 130 5.77 4.52 15.39
C SER A 130 7.00 5.13 16.06
N GLN A 131 8.15 4.46 16.01
CA GLN A 131 9.42 4.99 16.53
C GLN A 131 9.89 6.21 15.74
N PHE A 132 9.75 6.18 14.42
CA PHE A 132 10.07 7.31 13.54
C PHE A 132 9.19 8.53 13.83
N ARG A 133 7.87 8.34 13.93
CA ARG A 133 6.94 9.43 14.32
C ARG A 133 7.24 9.99 15.70
N ASN A 134 7.54 9.14 16.68
CA ASN A 134 7.90 9.58 18.03
C ASN A 134 9.21 10.38 18.04
N TYR A 135 10.20 9.96 17.24
CA TYR A 135 11.44 10.70 17.06
C TYR A 135 11.18 12.12 16.56
N TRP A 136 10.42 12.27 15.46
CA TRP A 136 10.10 13.57 14.89
C TRP A 136 9.22 14.44 15.79
N ARG A 137 8.28 13.84 16.53
CA ARG A 137 7.49 14.56 17.54
C ARG A 137 8.38 15.19 18.62
N LYS A 138 9.40 14.47 19.09
CA LYS A 138 10.39 14.98 20.04
C LYS A 138 11.25 16.09 19.42
N MET A 139 11.69 15.91 18.18
CA MET A 139 12.52 16.91 17.46
C MET A 139 11.77 18.24 17.30
N VAL A 140 10.51 18.20 16.87
CA VAL A 140 9.67 19.40 16.71
C VAL A 140 9.43 20.07 18.06
N PHE A 141 9.08 19.30 19.09
CA PHE A 141 8.82 19.85 20.42
C PHE A 141 10.05 20.52 21.05
N THR A 142 11.25 20.01 20.74
CA THR A 142 12.51 20.61 21.23
C THR A 142 13.05 21.72 20.33
N GLY A 143 12.34 22.07 19.25
CA GLY A 143 12.76 23.11 18.30
C GLY A 143 13.99 22.73 17.46
N LYS A 144 14.40 21.45 17.48
CA LYS A 144 15.64 20.97 16.82
C LYS A 144 15.43 20.52 15.38
N GLY A 145 14.20 20.54 14.88
CA GLY A 145 13.93 20.16 13.50
C GLY A 145 12.46 20.37 13.13
N GLN A 146 12.23 20.45 11.83
CA GLN A 146 10.90 20.51 11.25
C GLN A 146 10.47 19.10 10.82
N LYS A 147 9.20 18.74 11.07
CA LYS A 147 8.66 17.46 10.62
C LYS A 147 8.74 17.39 9.07
N PRO A 148 9.20 16.27 8.49
CA PRO A 148 9.17 16.10 7.05
C PRO A 148 7.75 16.12 6.50
N LYS A 149 7.64 16.56 5.24
CA LYS A 149 6.41 16.43 4.47
C LYS A 149 6.17 14.95 4.18
N ALA A 150 4.96 14.49 4.43
CA ALA A 150 4.52 13.15 4.05
C ALA A 150 3.51 13.26 2.91
N LEU A 151 3.64 12.40 1.90
CA LEU A 151 2.81 12.36 0.71
C LEU A 151 2.19 10.96 0.55
N ASN A 152 1.02 10.89 -0.08
CA ASN A 152 0.22 9.66 -0.17
C ASN A 152 0.36 8.94 -1.52
N SER A 153 1.02 9.55 -2.51
CA SER A 153 1.18 8.96 -3.84
C SER A 153 2.63 9.06 -4.30
N ASP A 154 3.07 8.03 -5.01
CA ASP A 154 4.41 7.97 -5.57
C ASP A 154 4.61 9.06 -6.63
N GLU A 155 3.56 9.41 -7.38
CA GLU A 155 3.56 10.51 -8.35
C GLU A 155 3.82 11.86 -7.66
N GLU A 156 3.17 12.12 -6.52
CA GLU A 156 3.39 13.36 -5.75
C GLU A 156 4.82 13.44 -5.22
N ILE A 157 5.39 12.31 -4.79
CA ILE A 157 6.78 12.22 -4.33
C ILE A 157 7.75 12.52 -5.48
N ILE A 158 7.55 11.89 -6.64
CA ILE A 158 8.38 12.10 -7.84
C ILE A 158 8.31 13.57 -8.28
N GLN A 159 7.10 14.16 -8.31
CA GLN A 159 6.91 15.56 -8.66
C GLN A 159 7.67 16.47 -7.70
N PHE A 160 7.48 16.29 -6.39
CA PHE A 160 8.17 17.07 -5.36
C PHE A 160 9.70 16.99 -5.50
N VAL A 161 10.22 15.79 -5.71
CA VAL A 161 11.66 15.55 -5.88
C VAL A 161 12.17 16.19 -7.17
N SER A 162 11.39 16.18 -8.26
CA SER A 162 11.78 16.80 -9.54
C SER A 162 11.80 18.33 -9.50
N GLU A 163 10.88 18.94 -8.74
CA GLU A 163 10.73 20.40 -8.63
C GLU A 163 11.68 21.02 -7.60
N THR A 164 12.15 20.23 -6.63
CA THR A 164 12.95 20.72 -5.50
C THR A 164 14.42 20.34 -5.67
N THR A 165 15.28 21.33 -5.91
CA THR A 165 16.73 21.16 -5.97
C THR A 165 17.27 20.54 -4.67
N GLY A 166 18.10 19.50 -4.78
CA GLY A 166 18.68 18.81 -3.63
C GLY A 166 17.68 17.93 -2.87
N ALA A 167 16.51 17.64 -3.42
CA ALA A 167 15.53 16.79 -2.77
C ALA A 167 15.83 15.29 -2.91
N ILE A 168 15.37 14.51 -1.92
CA ILE A 168 15.46 13.06 -1.86
C ILE A 168 14.16 12.45 -1.33
N GLY A 169 13.75 11.33 -1.90
CA GLY A 169 12.56 10.58 -1.50
C GLY A 169 12.71 9.11 -1.82
N TYR A 170 11.64 8.36 -1.62
CA TYR A 170 11.57 6.96 -2.01
C TYR A 170 10.16 6.62 -2.47
N VAL A 171 10.07 5.67 -3.39
CA VAL A 171 8.83 5.22 -4.04
C VAL A 171 8.85 3.70 -4.23
N SER A 172 7.74 3.11 -4.65
CA SER A 172 7.72 1.71 -5.08
C SER A 172 8.58 1.53 -6.34
N THR A 173 9.20 0.36 -6.52
CA THR A 173 9.89 0.03 -7.79
C THR A 173 8.97 0.03 -9.00
N ASP A 174 7.66 -0.10 -8.80
CA ASP A 174 6.67 -0.10 -9.87
C ASP A 174 6.31 1.32 -10.34
N ALA A 175 6.78 2.35 -9.62
CA ALA A 175 6.48 3.75 -9.94
C ALA A 175 7.20 4.22 -11.21
N ALA A 176 6.47 4.96 -12.05
CA ALA A 176 7.01 5.53 -13.29
C ALA A 176 7.83 6.80 -12.99
N LEU A 177 9.15 6.66 -12.92
CA LEU A 177 10.07 7.77 -12.68
C LEU A 177 10.10 8.75 -13.86
N LYS A 178 9.95 10.04 -13.57
CA LYS A 178 10.06 11.13 -14.55
C LYS A 178 10.92 12.25 -13.99
N ASN A 179 11.95 12.67 -14.72
CA ASN A 179 12.84 13.78 -14.35
C ASN A 179 13.49 13.66 -12.96
N VAL A 180 13.71 12.44 -12.48
CA VAL A 180 14.38 12.15 -11.22
C VAL A 180 15.47 11.11 -11.45
N LYS A 181 16.50 11.14 -10.59
CA LYS A 181 17.61 10.19 -10.61
C LYS A 181 17.41 9.15 -9.52
N THR A 182 17.74 7.89 -9.79
CA THR A 182 17.78 6.84 -8.78
C THR A 182 19.14 6.85 -8.08
N ILE A 183 19.14 6.74 -6.75
CA ILE A 183 20.37 6.59 -5.95
C ILE A 183 20.50 5.15 -5.46
N THR A 184 21.65 4.55 -5.71
CA THR A 184 21.99 3.22 -5.18
C THR A 184 22.45 3.33 -3.73
N VAL A 185 21.97 2.45 -2.85
CA VAL A 185 22.44 2.38 -1.47
C VAL A 185 23.44 1.24 -1.33
N ASN A 186 24.66 1.58 -0.90
CA ASN A 186 25.75 0.63 -0.65
C ASN A 186 25.83 0.23 0.83
#